data_AF-A0A485BJ68-F1
#
_entry.id   AF-A0A485BJ68-F1
#
_cell.length_a   1.000
_cell.length_b   1.000
_cell.length_c   1.000
_cell.angle_alpha   90.00
_cell.angle_beta   90.00
_cell.angle_gamma   90.00
#
_symmetry.space_group_name_H-M   'P 1'
#
loop_
_entity.id
_entity.type
_entity.pdbx_description
1 polymer ?
#
loop_
_entity_poly.entity_id
_entity_poly.type
_entity_poly.pdbx_seq_one_letter_code
_entity_poly.pdbx_strand_id
1 'polypeptide(L)'
;MADKLAARPNAEFIRGGGFLEAVFPDVGPDKALLDAISLDIPIVIASETYHSLWVNSKALAIAGINAHTPDPLNGRIERNSLGEPSGCLRETAQALVLECLPDWSVEEYKESILHFQNLAHRLGITGACDPWLDIHGQNATSALIELDDQRQIKMNLRGAILAAPALGREQFPALNSRLNTLRRQGKHFQATTLKFFADGIFETKTALMLEPYAAAAGKGDNYYGEQNWNTSELQALFTTADKAHWQLHIHCIADGAVRQALDAFEHLQKNQR
;
A
#
# COMPACT_ATOMS: atom_id res chain seq x y z
N MET A 1 -5.15 -13.99 19.88
CA MET A 1 -6.21 -13.48 18.97
C MET A 1 -7.60 -13.70 19.54
N ALA A 2 -7.90 -14.87 20.11
CA ALA A 2 -9.13 -15.11 20.89
C ALA A 2 -9.38 -14.04 21.99
N ASP A 3 -8.35 -13.62 22.72
CA ASP A 3 -8.48 -12.57 23.75
C ASP A 3 -8.87 -11.19 23.18
N LYS A 4 -8.44 -10.88 21.95
CA LYS A 4 -8.83 -9.63 21.26
C LYS A 4 -10.28 -9.65 20.79
N LEU A 5 -10.81 -10.84 20.45
CA LEU A 5 -12.24 -11.03 20.15
C LEU A 5 -13.11 -10.85 21.39
N ALA A 6 -12.69 -11.44 22.51
CA ALA A 6 -13.39 -11.26 23.78
C ALA A 6 -13.43 -9.78 24.22
N ALA A 7 -12.39 -9.00 23.89
CA ALA A 7 -12.32 -7.57 24.14
C ALA A 7 -13.13 -6.70 23.15
N ARG A 8 -13.58 -7.25 22.01
CA ARG A 8 -14.31 -6.53 20.96
C ARG A 8 -15.56 -7.32 20.51
N PRO A 9 -16.57 -7.49 21.38
CA PRO A 9 -17.74 -8.34 21.09
C PRO A 9 -18.61 -7.84 19.93
N ASN A 10 -18.48 -6.56 19.56
CA ASN A 10 -19.23 -5.92 18.47
C ASN A 10 -18.35 -5.68 17.22
N ALA A 11 -17.19 -6.33 17.10
CA ALA A 11 -16.34 -6.15 15.93
C ALA A 11 -17.00 -6.74 14.67
N GLU A 12 -17.21 -5.90 13.65
CA GLU A 12 -17.74 -6.34 12.36
C GLU A 12 -16.72 -7.10 11.51
N PHE A 13 -15.42 -6.88 11.78
CA PHE A 13 -14.29 -7.59 11.17
C PHE A 13 -13.08 -7.49 12.09
N ILE A 14 -12.08 -8.33 11.86
CA ILE A 14 -10.79 -8.29 12.56
C ILE A 14 -9.68 -8.21 11.54
N ARG A 15 -8.79 -7.24 11.71
CA ARG A 15 -7.54 -7.20 10.95
C ARG A 15 -6.33 -7.22 11.86
N GLY A 16 -5.26 -7.77 11.33
CA GLY A 16 -3.94 -7.83 11.96
C GLY A 16 -2.86 -7.96 10.90
N GLY A 17 -1.62 -8.11 11.33
CA GLY A 17 -0.51 -8.32 10.42
C GLY A 17 0.71 -8.92 11.09
N GLY A 18 1.69 -9.30 10.29
CA GLY A 18 3.00 -9.76 10.73
C GLY A 18 3.11 -11.26 10.98
N PHE A 19 2.23 -12.09 10.39
CA PHE A 19 2.53 -13.52 10.32
C PHE A 19 3.75 -13.72 9.41
N LEU A 20 4.64 -14.65 9.76
CA LEU A 20 5.83 -14.95 8.96
C LEU A 20 5.47 -15.97 7.88
N GLU A 21 5.56 -15.64 6.60
CA GLU A 21 5.19 -16.58 5.52
C GLU A 21 6.06 -17.84 5.54
N ALA A 22 7.34 -17.69 5.87
CA ALA A 22 8.33 -18.78 5.83
C ALA A 22 8.07 -19.95 6.81
N VAL A 23 7.14 -19.82 7.77
CA VAL A 23 6.78 -20.94 8.67
C VAL A 23 5.64 -21.81 8.14
N PHE A 24 5.01 -21.41 7.04
CA PHE A 24 3.89 -22.13 6.43
C PHE A 24 4.33 -22.87 5.16
N PRO A 25 3.55 -23.87 4.70
CA PRO A 25 3.75 -24.48 3.39
C PRO A 25 3.61 -23.45 2.26
N ASP A 26 4.02 -23.81 1.04
CA ASP A 26 3.96 -22.90 -0.14
C ASP A 26 2.55 -22.35 -0.42
N VAL A 27 1.49 -23.12 -0.14
CA VAL A 27 0.09 -22.68 -0.27
C VAL A 27 -0.32 -21.66 0.80
N GLY A 28 0.54 -21.37 1.77
CA GLY A 28 0.31 -20.46 2.88
C GLY A 28 -0.46 -21.09 4.05
N PRO A 29 -0.85 -20.26 5.03
CA PRO A 29 -1.64 -20.69 6.18
C PRO A 29 -3.09 -21.06 5.81
N ASP A 30 -3.63 -22.09 6.46
CA ASP A 30 -4.99 -22.57 6.22
C ASP A 30 -6.05 -21.70 6.93
N LYS A 31 -7.14 -21.36 6.24
CA LYS A 31 -8.31 -20.64 6.78
C LYS A 31 -8.93 -21.35 7.98
N ALA A 32 -8.83 -22.68 8.07
CA ALA A 32 -9.42 -23.49 9.14
C ALA A 32 -8.91 -23.07 10.53
N LEU A 33 -7.67 -22.58 10.61
CA LEU A 33 -7.07 -22.07 11.84
C LEU A 33 -7.72 -20.74 12.30
N LEU A 34 -8.17 -19.90 11.37
CA LEU A 34 -8.93 -18.68 11.68
C LEU A 34 -10.42 -18.97 11.84
N ASP A 35 -10.96 -19.96 11.14
CA ASP A 35 -12.33 -20.45 11.32
C ASP A 35 -12.55 -21.01 12.74
N ALA A 36 -11.53 -21.67 13.31
CA ALA A 36 -11.55 -22.12 14.71
C ALA A 36 -11.64 -20.96 15.72
N ILE A 37 -11.29 -19.74 15.30
CA ILE A 37 -11.41 -18.52 16.10
C ILE A 37 -12.81 -17.91 15.92
N SER A 38 -13.29 -17.77 14.69
CA SER A 38 -14.65 -17.30 14.38
C SER A 38 -15.05 -17.68 12.96
N LEU A 39 -16.29 -18.19 12.82
CA LEU A 39 -16.96 -18.41 11.53
C LEU A 39 -17.87 -17.23 11.14
N ASP A 40 -18.19 -16.34 12.08
CA ASP A 40 -19.19 -15.29 11.89
C ASP A 40 -18.55 -13.93 11.57
N ILE A 41 -17.33 -13.70 12.05
CA ILE A 41 -16.59 -12.43 11.89
C ILE A 41 -15.49 -12.62 10.83
N PRO A 42 -15.46 -11.80 9.76
CA PRO A 42 -14.35 -11.78 8.81
C PRO A 42 -13.03 -11.49 9.51
N ILE A 43 -12.03 -12.35 9.29
CA ILE A 43 -10.67 -12.19 9.81
C ILE A 43 -9.71 -12.03 8.64
N VAL A 44 -8.85 -11.01 8.69
CA VAL A 44 -7.85 -10.71 7.66
C VAL A 44 -6.50 -10.36 8.30
N ILE A 45 -5.48 -11.19 8.10
CA ILE A 45 -4.14 -11.00 8.67
C ILE A 45 -3.14 -10.81 7.53
N ALA A 46 -2.48 -9.65 7.46
CA ALA A 46 -1.42 -9.41 6.48
C ALA A 46 -0.11 -10.12 6.85
N SER A 47 0.66 -10.54 5.86
CA SER A 47 2.01 -11.04 6.08
C SER A 47 2.96 -9.94 6.54
N GLU A 48 4.12 -10.32 7.05
CA GLU A 48 5.20 -9.41 7.43
C GLU A 48 5.73 -8.59 6.25
N THR A 49 5.61 -9.13 5.03
CA THR A 49 6.04 -8.47 3.79
C THR A 49 4.91 -7.68 3.12
N TYR A 50 3.67 -7.84 3.58
CA TYR A 50 2.45 -7.30 2.95
C TYR A 50 2.18 -7.82 1.52
N HIS A 51 2.81 -8.93 1.12
CA HIS A 51 2.57 -9.58 -0.17
C HIS A 51 1.51 -10.68 -0.12
N SER A 52 1.03 -11.04 1.07
CA SER A 52 -0.06 -12.00 1.22
C SER A 52 -1.02 -11.64 2.36
N LEU A 53 -2.28 -12.08 2.21
CA LEU A 53 -3.29 -12.09 3.26
C LEU A 53 -3.63 -13.53 3.65
N TRP A 54 -3.77 -13.75 4.95
CA TRP A 54 -4.39 -14.91 5.54
C TRP A 54 -5.79 -14.57 6.03
N VAL A 55 -6.79 -15.25 5.49
CA VAL A 55 -8.20 -14.93 5.70
C VAL A 55 -9.02 -16.17 6.09
N ASN A 56 -10.09 -15.97 6.86
CA ASN A 56 -11.02 -17.04 7.23
C ASN A 56 -12.09 -17.28 6.15
N SER A 57 -12.90 -18.33 6.31
CA SER A 57 -13.98 -18.67 5.38
C SER A 57 -15.02 -17.53 5.25
N LYS A 58 -15.28 -16.80 6.33
CA LYS A 58 -16.20 -15.65 6.31
C LYS A 58 -15.69 -14.51 5.44
N ALA A 59 -14.40 -14.17 5.52
CA ALA A 59 -13.78 -13.14 4.70
C ALA A 59 -13.78 -13.51 3.20
N LEU A 60 -13.56 -14.78 2.86
CA LEU A 60 -13.70 -15.27 1.48
C LEU A 60 -15.15 -15.15 0.98
N ALA A 61 -16.12 -15.49 1.83
CA ALA A 61 -17.54 -15.44 1.48
C ALA A 61 -18.05 -14.03 1.19
N ILE A 62 -17.65 -13.02 1.98
CA ILE A 62 -18.05 -11.62 1.73
C ILE A 62 -17.42 -11.07 0.43
N ALA A 63 -16.24 -11.58 0.05
CA ALA A 63 -15.56 -11.25 -1.19
C ALA A 63 -16.05 -12.06 -2.40
N GLY A 64 -16.97 -13.01 -2.20
CA GLY A 64 -17.48 -13.88 -3.27
C GLY A 64 -16.44 -14.87 -3.83
N ILE A 65 -15.35 -15.13 -3.11
CA ILE A 65 -14.27 -16.00 -3.56
C ILE A 65 -14.65 -17.47 -3.33
N ASN A 66 -14.60 -18.27 -4.38
CA ASN A 66 -14.87 -19.71 -4.37
C ASN A 66 -13.92 -20.47 -5.31
N ALA A 67 -14.10 -21.79 -5.44
CA ALA A 67 -13.23 -22.66 -6.26
C ALA A 67 -13.16 -22.25 -7.74
N HIS A 68 -14.18 -21.57 -8.26
CA HIS A 68 -14.27 -21.11 -9.65
C HIS A 68 -13.81 -19.66 -9.85
N THR A 69 -13.51 -18.92 -8.78
CA THR A 69 -12.98 -17.56 -8.90
C THR A 69 -11.61 -17.62 -9.58
N PRO A 70 -11.38 -16.94 -10.71
CA PRO A 70 -10.08 -16.93 -11.37
C PRO A 70 -9.07 -16.10 -10.58
N ASP A 71 -7.79 -16.41 -10.75
CA ASP A 71 -6.73 -15.57 -10.21
C ASP A 71 -6.69 -14.22 -10.96
N PRO A 72 -6.55 -13.08 -10.27
CA PRO A 72 -6.42 -11.78 -10.92
C PRO A 72 -5.05 -11.62 -11.59
N LEU A 73 -4.93 -10.63 -12.48
CA LEU A 73 -3.65 -10.30 -13.09
C LEU A 73 -2.61 -9.97 -12.00
N ASN A 74 -1.44 -10.60 -12.07
CA ASN A 74 -0.37 -10.44 -11.08
C ASN A 74 -0.77 -10.81 -9.64
N GLY A 75 -1.76 -11.68 -9.45
CA GLY A 75 -2.18 -12.19 -8.15
C GLY A 75 -2.52 -13.66 -8.19
N ARG A 76 -2.62 -14.27 -7.00
CA ARG A 76 -2.92 -15.71 -6.87
C ARG A 76 -3.84 -15.95 -5.69
N ILE A 77 -4.90 -16.73 -5.91
CA ILE A 77 -5.73 -17.30 -4.85
C ILE A 77 -5.17 -18.69 -4.56
N GLU A 78 -4.52 -18.88 -3.42
CA GLU A 78 -3.97 -20.20 -3.10
C GLU A 78 -5.09 -21.19 -2.83
N ARG A 79 -4.97 -22.40 -3.39
CA ARG A 79 -5.98 -23.45 -3.29
C ARG A 79 -5.41 -24.69 -2.61
N ASN A 80 -6.23 -25.35 -1.81
CA ASN A 80 -5.86 -26.63 -1.17
C ASN A 80 -5.90 -27.79 -2.18
N SER A 81 -5.60 -29.00 -1.71
CA SER A 81 -5.60 -30.22 -2.55
C SER A 81 -6.96 -30.58 -3.16
N LEU A 82 -8.06 -30.00 -2.67
CA LEU A 82 -9.41 -30.18 -3.20
C LEU A 82 -9.80 -29.10 -4.22
N GLY A 83 -8.91 -28.15 -4.51
CA GLY A 83 -9.18 -27.02 -5.41
C GLY A 83 -9.98 -25.89 -4.77
N GLU A 84 -10.22 -25.93 -3.46
CA GLU A 84 -10.90 -24.85 -2.75
C GLU A 84 -9.92 -23.76 -2.31
N PRO A 85 -10.33 -22.48 -2.24
CA PRO A 85 -9.49 -21.42 -1.68
C PRO A 85 -9.02 -21.78 -0.27
N SER A 86 -7.71 -21.77 -0.06
CA SER A 86 -7.05 -22.17 1.18
C SER A 86 -7.21 -21.15 2.30
N GLY A 87 -7.44 -19.88 1.96
CA GLY A 87 -7.36 -18.76 2.89
C GLY A 87 -6.14 -17.87 2.68
N CYS A 88 -5.18 -18.24 1.83
CA CYS A 88 -4.06 -17.40 1.47
C CYS A 88 -4.30 -16.70 0.12
N LEU A 89 -4.16 -15.37 0.09
CA LEU A 89 -4.30 -14.52 -1.10
C LEU A 89 -3.00 -13.76 -1.32
N ARG A 90 -2.44 -13.80 -2.53
CA ARG A 90 -1.14 -13.18 -2.84
C ARG A 90 -1.27 -12.03 -3.81
N GLU A 91 -0.44 -11.00 -3.58
CA GLU A 91 -0.26 -9.85 -4.46
C GLU A 91 -1.60 -9.14 -4.76
N THR A 92 -1.98 -8.95 -6.01
CA THR A 92 -3.24 -8.26 -6.38
C THR A 92 -4.49 -9.01 -5.94
N ALA A 93 -4.42 -10.30 -5.60
CA ALA A 93 -5.55 -11.05 -5.07
C ALA A 93 -5.98 -10.59 -3.68
N GLN A 94 -5.09 -9.92 -2.94
CA GLN A 94 -5.42 -9.32 -1.65
C GLN A 94 -6.55 -8.27 -1.76
N ALA A 95 -6.58 -7.53 -2.87
CA ALA A 95 -7.58 -6.49 -3.12
C ALA A 95 -9.01 -7.03 -3.12
N LEU A 96 -9.21 -8.27 -3.59
CA LEU A 96 -10.53 -8.93 -3.63
C LEU A 96 -11.21 -8.98 -2.26
N VAL A 97 -10.44 -9.08 -1.17
CA VAL A 97 -10.96 -9.04 0.20
C VAL A 97 -10.88 -7.64 0.79
N LEU A 98 -9.77 -6.93 0.62
CA LEU A 98 -9.57 -5.62 1.25
C LEU A 98 -10.59 -4.57 0.82
N GLU A 99 -11.03 -4.60 -0.45
CA GLU A 99 -12.04 -3.67 -0.98
C GLU A 99 -13.45 -3.93 -0.42
N CYS A 100 -13.69 -5.11 0.16
CA CYS A 100 -14.95 -5.41 0.86
C CYS A 100 -14.96 -4.92 2.32
N LEU A 101 -13.83 -4.46 2.85
CA LEU A 101 -13.72 -3.97 4.21
C LEU A 101 -13.88 -2.45 4.25
N PRO A 102 -14.52 -1.87 5.28
CA PRO A 102 -14.54 -0.42 5.43
C PRO A 102 -13.13 0.13 5.71
N ASP A 103 -12.95 1.44 5.66
CA ASP A 103 -11.73 2.05 6.24
C ASP A 103 -11.69 1.80 7.76
N TRP A 104 -10.52 1.93 8.38
CA TRP A 104 -10.43 2.00 9.83
C TRP A 104 -11.09 3.29 10.32
N SER A 105 -11.63 3.26 11.54
CA SER A 105 -12.20 4.47 12.13
C SER A 105 -11.12 5.53 12.37
N VAL A 106 -11.53 6.80 12.39
CA VAL A 106 -10.63 7.92 12.72
C VAL A 106 -9.97 7.70 14.09
N GLU A 107 -10.71 7.18 15.06
CA GLU A 107 -10.26 6.89 16.42
C GLU A 107 -9.21 5.79 16.46
N GLU A 108 -9.38 4.71 15.68
CA GLU A 108 -8.35 3.67 15.54
C GLU A 108 -7.06 4.22 14.91
N TYR A 109 -7.18 5.10 13.91
CA TYR A 109 -6.02 5.78 13.36
C TYR A 109 -5.35 6.70 14.39
N LYS A 110 -6.11 7.44 15.19
CA LYS A 110 -5.56 8.30 16.26
C LYS A 110 -4.74 7.49 17.26
N GLU A 111 -5.28 6.36 17.72
CA GLU A 111 -4.58 5.44 18.62
C GLU A 111 -3.28 4.94 18.00
N SER A 112 -3.31 4.51 16.73
CA SER A 112 -2.14 4.03 15.98
C SER A 112 -1.07 5.12 15.80
N ILE A 113 -1.47 6.33 15.41
CA ILE A 113 -0.56 7.48 15.21
C ILE A 113 0.14 7.84 16.52
N LEU A 114 -0.61 7.92 17.63
CA LEU A 114 -0.03 8.22 18.94
C LEU A 114 0.87 7.09 19.44
N HIS A 115 0.52 5.84 19.17
CA HIS A 115 1.37 4.69 19.46
C HIS A 115 2.70 4.77 18.71
N PHE A 116 2.65 5.00 17.38
CA PHE A 116 3.83 5.17 16.53
C PHE A 116 4.70 6.32 17.03
N GLN A 117 4.12 7.49 17.30
CA GLN A 117 4.84 8.65 17.84
C GLN A 117 5.58 8.31 19.14
N ASN A 118 4.93 7.63 20.08
CA ASN A 118 5.56 7.22 21.33
C ASN A 118 6.71 6.23 21.11
N LEU A 119 6.56 5.31 20.16
CA LEU A 119 7.65 4.40 19.76
C LEU A 119 8.81 5.16 19.13
N ALA A 120 8.53 6.05 18.17
CA ALA A 120 9.51 6.89 17.50
C ALA A 120 10.31 7.72 18.51
N HIS A 121 9.64 8.38 19.46
CA HIS A 121 10.31 9.16 20.50
C HIS A 121 11.23 8.33 21.40
N ARG A 122 10.84 7.11 21.76
CA ARG A 122 11.72 6.20 22.53
C ARG A 122 13.01 5.86 21.79
N LEU A 123 12.99 5.97 20.47
CA LEU A 123 14.15 5.75 19.59
C LEU A 123 14.86 7.05 19.17
N GLY A 124 14.43 8.20 19.71
CA GLY A 124 14.99 9.51 19.34
C GLY A 124 14.54 10.04 17.97
N ILE A 125 13.54 9.42 17.35
CA ILE A 125 13.01 9.82 16.04
C ILE A 125 11.99 10.94 16.25
N THR A 126 12.27 12.12 15.69
CA THR A 126 11.44 13.33 15.82
C THR A 126 10.72 13.74 14.54
N GLY A 127 10.81 12.92 13.49
CA GLY A 127 10.08 13.14 12.24
C GLY A 127 9.94 11.87 11.41
N ALA A 128 8.87 11.82 10.63
CA ALA A 128 8.58 10.69 9.73
C ALA A 128 7.84 11.19 8.49
N CYS A 129 7.95 10.42 7.42
CA CYS A 129 7.18 10.62 6.20
C CYS A 129 6.31 9.39 5.97
N ASP A 130 4.99 9.59 5.87
CA ASP A 130 4.09 8.59 5.31
C ASP A 130 4.17 8.72 3.78
N PRO A 131 4.76 7.73 3.09
CA PRO A 131 4.98 7.81 1.65
C PRO A 131 3.69 7.61 0.84
N TRP A 132 2.57 7.22 1.45
CA TRP A 132 1.32 6.99 0.75
C TRP A 132 0.13 7.10 1.72
N LEU A 133 -0.33 8.34 1.92
CA LEU A 133 -1.55 8.60 2.67
C LEU A 133 -2.78 8.04 1.95
N ASP A 134 -3.82 7.79 2.73
CA ASP A 134 -5.17 7.47 2.27
C ASP A 134 -5.30 6.13 1.50
N ILE A 135 -4.46 5.14 1.79
CA ILE A 135 -4.51 3.78 1.17
C ILE A 135 -5.89 3.12 1.29
N HIS A 136 -6.56 3.27 2.44
CA HIS A 136 -7.85 2.62 2.73
C HIS A 136 -9.04 3.59 2.71
N GLY A 137 -8.80 4.87 2.38
CA GLY A 137 -9.75 5.95 2.59
C GLY A 137 -9.10 7.12 3.34
N GLN A 138 -9.88 8.17 3.61
CA GLN A 138 -9.34 9.44 4.13
C GLN A 138 -9.31 9.53 5.65
N ASN A 139 -9.71 8.49 6.39
CA ASN A 139 -9.80 8.57 7.84
C ASN A 139 -8.44 8.72 8.51
N ALA A 140 -7.36 8.17 7.93
CA ALA A 140 -6.00 8.36 8.41
C ALA A 140 -5.60 9.86 8.38
N THR A 141 -5.90 10.53 7.27
CA THR A 141 -5.64 11.97 7.16
C THR A 141 -6.53 12.79 8.09
N SER A 142 -7.81 12.44 8.24
CA SER A 142 -8.69 13.08 9.22
C SER A 142 -8.14 12.97 10.64
N ALA A 143 -7.67 11.79 11.04
CA ALA A 143 -7.04 11.55 12.34
C ALA A 143 -5.79 12.43 12.54
N LEU A 144 -4.92 12.53 11.53
CA LEU A 144 -3.73 13.38 11.58
C LEU A 144 -4.09 14.86 11.75
N ILE A 145 -5.09 15.36 11.02
CA ILE A 145 -5.56 16.74 11.14
C ILE A 145 -6.11 17.00 12.55
N GLU A 146 -7.01 16.14 13.02
CA GLU A 146 -7.63 16.31 14.34
C GLU A 146 -6.60 16.25 15.48
N LEU A 147 -5.60 15.37 15.39
CA LEU A 147 -4.53 15.32 16.38
C LEU A 147 -3.63 16.56 16.34
N ASP A 148 -3.33 17.13 15.17
CA ASP A 148 -2.52 18.35 15.08
C ASP A 148 -3.29 19.56 15.64
N ASP A 149 -4.57 19.69 15.29
CA ASP A 149 -5.47 20.73 15.82
C ASP A 149 -5.59 20.66 17.35
N GLN A 150 -5.68 19.44 17.89
CA GLN A 150 -5.68 19.18 19.33
C GLN A 150 -4.27 19.28 19.96
N ARG A 151 -3.23 19.61 19.18
CA ARG A 151 -1.83 19.70 19.58
C ARG A 151 -1.28 18.41 20.19
N GLN A 152 -1.80 17.25 19.78
CA GLN A 152 -1.35 15.95 20.24
C GLN A 152 -0.18 15.38 19.42
N ILE A 153 0.02 15.87 18.19
CA ILE A 153 1.21 15.57 17.41
C ILE A 153 2.39 16.40 17.96
N LYS A 154 3.48 15.72 18.29
CA LYS A 154 4.71 16.26 18.90
C LYS A 154 5.96 15.98 18.07
N MET A 155 5.80 15.42 16.87
CA MET A 155 6.87 15.16 15.90
C MET A 155 6.52 15.78 14.54
N ASN A 156 7.50 15.90 13.64
CA ASN A 156 7.24 16.40 12.29
C ASN A 156 6.77 15.25 11.39
N LEU A 157 5.47 15.22 11.08
CA LEU A 157 4.88 14.25 10.17
C LEU A 157 4.70 14.89 8.79
N ARG A 158 5.24 14.23 7.76
CA ARG A 158 5.01 14.59 6.36
C ARG A 158 4.24 13.49 5.67
N GLY A 159 3.35 13.87 4.76
CA GLY A 159 2.56 12.94 3.98
C GLY A 159 2.79 13.11 2.48
N ALA A 160 2.65 12.02 1.75
CA ALA A 160 2.61 12.02 0.30
C ALA A 160 1.26 11.47 -0.21
N ILE A 161 0.78 12.03 -1.32
CA ILE A 161 -0.42 11.56 -2.02
C ILE A 161 0.03 10.85 -3.30
N LEU A 162 -0.47 9.64 -3.53
CA LEU A 162 -0.14 8.84 -4.71
C LEU A 162 -0.73 9.45 -5.97
N ALA A 163 0.09 9.61 -7.00
CA ALA A 163 -0.36 9.76 -8.39
C ALA A 163 -0.58 8.37 -9.01
N ALA A 164 -1.73 8.17 -9.65
CA ALA A 164 -2.10 6.90 -10.26
C ALA A 164 -1.76 6.89 -11.77
N PRO A 165 -0.99 5.92 -12.29
CA PRO A 165 -0.64 5.89 -13.71
C PRO A 165 -1.85 5.93 -14.65
N ALA A 166 -2.91 5.19 -14.31
CA ALA A 166 -4.12 5.08 -15.12
C ALA A 166 -4.87 6.41 -15.35
N LEU A 167 -4.65 7.42 -14.51
CA LEU A 167 -5.28 8.74 -14.63
C LEU A 167 -4.39 9.78 -15.33
N GLY A 168 -3.12 9.42 -15.63
CA GLY A 168 -2.16 10.28 -16.31
C GLY A 168 -2.08 11.68 -15.70
N ARG A 169 -2.09 12.71 -16.55
CA ARG A 169 -2.03 14.13 -16.11
C ARG A 169 -3.37 14.70 -15.64
N GLU A 170 -4.48 14.05 -15.95
CA GLU A 170 -5.84 14.60 -15.71
C GLU A 170 -6.18 14.65 -14.22
N GLN A 171 -5.55 13.80 -13.40
CA GLN A 171 -5.68 13.83 -11.95
C GLN A 171 -5.04 15.05 -11.28
N PHE A 172 -4.13 15.76 -11.95
CA PHE A 172 -3.31 16.78 -11.30
C PHE A 172 -4.11 17.89 -10.60
N PRO A 173 -5.18 18.47 -11.17
CA PRO A 173 -5.98 19.48 -10.47
C PRO A 173 -6.53 19.00 -9.12
N ALA A 174 -7.00 17.75 -9.06
CA ALA A 174 -7.51 17.15 -7.83
C ALA A 174 -6.38 16.94 -6.80
N LEU A 175 -5.25 16.38 -7.23
CA LEU A 175 -4.06 16.20 -6.40
C LEU A 175 -3.54 17.53 -5.85
N ASN A 176 -3.44 18.55 -6.70
CA ASN A 176 -2.97 19.88 -6.33
C ASN A 176 -3.90 20.56 -5.33
N SER A 177 -5.22 20.43 -5.50
CA SER A 177 -6.21 20.94 -4.55
C SER A 177 -6.09 20.25 -3.18
N ARG A 178 -5.97 18.92 -3.19
CA ARG A 178 -5.79 18.11 -1.97
C ARG A 178 -4.51 18.48 -1.22
N LEU A 179 -3.36 18.52 -1.89
CA LEU A 179 -2.09 18.92 -1.29
C LEU A 179 -2.10 20.37 -0.78
N ASN A 180 -2.73 21.30 -1.50
CA ASN A 180 -2.87 22.68 -1.02
C ASN A 180 -3.69 22.78 0.26
N THR A 181 -4.69 21.92 0.41
CA THR A 181 -5.46 21.81 1.67
C THR A 181 -4.54 21.29 2.75
N LEU A 182 -3.96 20.09 2.57
CA LEU A 182 -3.19 19.39 3.59
C LEU A 182 -1.88 20.07 3.99
N ARG A 183 -1.24 20.84 3.10
CA ARG A 183 -0.06 21.65 3.44
C ARG A 183 -0.36 22.72 4.51
N ARG A 184 -1.61 23.17 4.60
CA ARG A 184 -2.04 24.27 5.49
C ARG A 184 -2.67 23.80 6.81
N GLN A 185 -2.85 22.49 7.00
CA GLN A 185 -3.65 21.90 8.09
C GLN A 185 -2.90 21.75 9.42
N GLY A 186 -1.87 22.56 9.69
CA GLY A 186 -1.21 22.56 10.98
C GLY A 186 0.30 22.80 10.93
N LYS A 187 0.92 22.60 12.10
CA LYS A 187 2.36 22.84 12.31
C LYS A 187 3.15 21.54 12.17
N HIS A 188 2.62 20.46 12.73
CA HIS A 188 3.34 19.21 12.86
C HIS A 188 3.02 18.23 11.74
N PHE A 189 1.78 18.22 11.25
CA PHE A 189 1.37 17.43 10.08
C PHE A 189 1.18 18.31 8.84
N GLN A 190 1.81 17.91 7.73
CA GLN A 190 1.61 18.52 6.42
C GLN A 190 1.78 17.47 5.32
N ALA A 191 0.90 17.43 4.32
CA ALA A 191 1.20 16.71 3.07
C ALA A 191 1.82 17.66 2.05
N THR A 192 3.01 17.32 1.56
CA THR A 192 3.82 18.21 0.70
C THR A 192 4.39 17.50 -0.53
N THR A 193 4.08 16.22 -0.69
CA THR A 193 4.76 15.34 -1.64
C THR A 193 3.76 14.64 -2.54
N LEU A 194 4.07 14.53 -3.83
CA LEU A 194 3.45 13.57 -4.73
C LEU A 194 4.29 12.30 -4.77
N LYS A 195 3.64 11.18 -4.49
CA LYS A 195 4.23 9.85 -4.54
C LYS A 195 3.99 9.24 -5.92
N PHE A 196 5.00 8.54 -6.42
CA PHE A 196 4.98 7.75 -7.64
C PHE A 196 5.61 6.39 -7.40
N PHE A 197 5.23 5.40 -8.20
CA PHE A 197 5.91 4.12 -8.32
C PHE A 197 6.36 3.96 -9.77
N ALA A 198 7.66 3.82 -10.01
CA ALA A 198 8.22 3.61 -11.35
C ALA A 198 8.04 2.16 -11.81
N ASP A 199 8.22 1.21 -10.90
CA ASP A 199 8.14 -0.23 -11.14
C ASP A 199 7.50 -0.97 -9.95
N GLY A 200 7.47 -2.31 -10.05
CA GLY A 200 7.11 -3.20 -8.95
C GLY A 200 8.35 -3.74 -8.23
N ILE A 201 8.34 -5.03 -7.88
CA ILE A 201 9.38 -5.68 -7.07
C ILE A 201 9.97 -6.91 -7.76
N PHE A 202 11.09 -7.45 -7.24
CA PHE A 202 11.76 -8.61 -7.84
C PHE A 202 11.00 -9.92 -7.59
N GLU A 203 10.30 -10.03 -6.47
CA GLU A 203 9.58 -11.21 -5.99
C GLU A 203 8.47 -11.60 -6.97
N THR A 204 7.71 -10.61 -7.43
CA THR A 204 6.70 -10.76 -8.50
C THR A 204 7.27 -10.63 -9.90
N LYS A 205 8.59 -10.39 -9.99
CA LYS A 205 9.34 -10.20 -11.24
C LYS A 205 8.78 -9.04 -12.05
N THR A 206 8.43 -7.93 -11.39
CA THR A 206 7.84 -6.74 -12.02
C THR A 206 8.74 -5.51 -11.93
N ALA A 207 9.83 -5.56 -11.14
CA ALA A 207 10.82 -4.49 -11.09
C ALA A 207 11.51 -4.29 -12.46
N LEU A 208 11.67 -3.05 -12.92
CA LEU A 208 12.14 -2.72 -14.27
C LEU A 208 13.66 -2.68 -14.34
N MET A 209 14.27 -3.64 -15.05
CA MET A 209 15.72 -3.78 -15.21
C MET A 209 16.22 -3.22 -16.55
N LEU A 210 17.51 -2.87 -16.62
CA LEU A 210 18.18 -2.52 -17.90
C LEU A 210 18.56 -3.76 -18.72
N GLU A 211 18.81 -4.88 -18.03
CA GLU A 211 19.08 -6.18 -18.63
C GLU A 211 17.87 -7.12 -18.44
N PRO A 212 17.66 -8.12 -19.32
CA PRO A 212 16.53 -9.01 -19.16
C PRO A 212 16.67 -9.89 -17.92
N TYR A 213 15.54 -10.26 -17.33
CA TYR A 213 15.48 -11.25 -16.26
C TYR A 213 16.10 -12.58 -16.70
N ALA A 214 16.80 -13.22 -15.76
CA ALA A 214 17.34 -14.55 -15.97
C ALA A 214 16.24 -15.55 -16.35
N ALA A 215 16.56 -16.56 -17.14
CA ALA A 215 15.61 -17.59 -17.57
C ALA A 215 14.88 -18.27 -16.38
N ALA A 216 15.54 -18.37 -15.22
CA ALA A 216 14.94 -18.87 -13.97
C ALA A 216 13.72 -18.07 -13.48
N ALA A 217 13.54 -16.83 -13.94
CA ALA A 217 12.35 -16.04 -13.67
C ALA A 217 11.10 -16.61 -14.39
N GLY A 218 11.26 -17.41 -15.45
CA GLY A 218 10.14 -18.06 -16.14
C GLY A 218 9.21 -17.09 -16.86
N LYS A 219 9.70 -15.91 -17.24
CA LYS A 219 8.94 -14.87 -17.97
C LYS A 219 9.24 -14.83 -19.48
N GLY A 220 10.11 -15.72 -19.95
CA GLY A 220 10.61 -15.76 -21.31
C GLY A 220 11.87 -14.91 -21.52
N ASP A 221 12.49 -15.07 -22.70
CA ASP A 221 13.64 -14.27 -23.09
C ASP A 221 13.23 -12.81 -23.31
N ASN A 222 14.15 -11.87 -23.07
CA ASN A 222 13.93 -10.42 -23.26
C ASN A 222 12.79 -9.83 -22.42
N TYR A 223 12.49 -10.41 -21.26
CA TYR A 223 11.59 -9.79 -20.29
C TYR A 223 12.37 -8.90 -19.31
N TYR A 224 12.00 -7.63 -19.18
CA TYR A 224 12.74 -6.64 -18.38
C TYR A 224 12.00 -6.19 -17.11
N GLY A 225 10.83 -6.78 -16.82
CA GLY A 225 9.91 -6.27 -15.79
C GLY A 225 8.86 -5.33 -16.37
N GLU A 226 8.21 -4.56 -15.51
CA GLU A 226 7.06 -3.72 -15.86
C GLU A 226 7.36 -2.25 -15.54
N GLN A 227 7.01 -1.38 -16.49
CA GLN A 227 7.11 0.06 -16.33
C GLN A 227 5.72 0.61 -16.00
N ASN A 228 5.56 1.23 -14.83
CA ASN A 228 4.25 1.71 -14.39
C ASN A 228 3.80 2.97 -15.15
N TRP A 229 4.72 3.80 -15.60
CA TRP A 229 4.44 5.08 -16.28
C TRP A 229 5.08 5.12 -17.65
N ASN A 230 4.38 5.61 -18.67
CA ASN A 230 5.08 6.06 -19.87
C ASN A 230 6.04 7.21 -19.50
N THR A 231 7.28 7.18 -20.01
CA THR A 231 8.30 8.19 -19.67
C THR A 231 7.86 9.61 -19.96
N SER A 232 7.14 9.85 -21.07
CA SER A 232 6.66 11.18 -21.42
C SER A 232 5.54 11.68 -20.49
N GLU A 233 4.68 10.78 -20.02
CA GLU A 233 3.62 11.10 -19.06
C GLU A 233 4.20 11.41 -17.68
N LEU A 234 5.19 10.61 -17.24
CA LEU A 234 5.91 10.85 -16.00
C LEU A 234 6.59 12.22 -16.03
N GLN A 235 7.32 12.53 -17.10
CA GLN A 235 7.98 13.82 -17.30
C GLN A 235 7.00 14.99 -17.30
N ALA A 236 5.85 14.84 -17.97
CA ALA A 236 4.81 15.86 -18.01
C ALA A 236 4.23 16.13 -16.61
N LEU A 237 3.88 15.08 -15.87
CA LEU A 237 3.30 15.21 -14.53
C LEU A 237 4.32 15.74 -13.51
N PHE A 238 5.58 15.30 -13.61
CA PHE A 238 6.70 15.87 -12.85
C PHE A 238 6.84 17.36 -13.10
N THR A 239 6.82 17.79 -14.37
CA THR A 239 6.95 19.20 -14.75
C THR A 239 5.79 20.03 -14.19
N THR A 240 4.57 19.52 -14.27
CA THR A 240 3.39 20.19 -13.72
C THR A 240 3.44 20.29 -12.20
N ALA A 241 3.87 19.23 -11.51
CA ALA A 241 3.99 19.20 -10.06
C ALA A 241 5.11 20.10 -9.51
N ASP A 242 6.28 20.09 -10.17
CA ASP A 242 7.42 20.93 -9.82
C ASP A 242 7.10 22.43 -9.98
N LYS A 243 6.41 22.81 -11.07
CA LYS A 243 5.90 24.19 -11.27
C LYS A 243 4.91 24.63 -10.19
N ALA A 244 4.21 23.69 -9.55
CA ALA A 244 3.34 23.95 -8.42
C ALA A 244 4.05 23.87 -7.05
N HIS A 245 5.38 23.69 -7.06
CA HIS A 245 6.25 23.58 -5.90
C HIS A 245 5.93 22.40 -4.97
N TRP A 246 5.53 21.26 -5.56
CA TRP A 246 5.37 20.00 -4.82
C TRP A 246 6.66 19.18 -4.83
N GLN A 247 6.93 18.50 -3.71
CA GLN A 247 8.02 17.53 -3.67
C GLN A 247 7.65 16.29 -4.48
N LEU A 248 8.63 15.71 -5.17
CA LEU A 248 8.48 14.48 -5.93
C LEU A 248 9.16 13.34 -5.18
N HIS A 249 8.42 12.26 -4.93
CA HIS A 249 8.97 11.03 -4.36
C HIS A 249 8.58 9.87 -5.27
N ILE A 250 9.56 9.25 -5.90
CA ILE A 250 9.34 8.08 -6.76
C ILE A 250 10.01 6.85 -6.16
N HIS A 251 9.24 5.76 -6.05
CA HIS A 251 9.75 4.45 -5.71
C HIS A 251 10.36 3.79 -6.95
N CYS A 252 11.59 3.29 -6.82
CA CYS A 252 12.31 2.53 -7.84
C CYS A 252 13.00 1.35 -7.15
N ILE A 253 12.79 0.13 -7.64
CA ILE A 253 13.47 -1.07 -7.14
C ILE A 253 14.67 -1.42 -8.01
N ALA A 254 14.45 -1.54 -9.32
CA ALA A 254 15.49 -1.97 -10.25
C ALA A 254 16.17 -0.80 -10.99
N ASP A 255 17.28 -1.11 -11.64
CA ASP A 255 18.17 -0.14 -12.30
C ASP A 255 17.53 0.56 -13.51
N GLY A 256 16.61 -0.11 -14.22
CA GLY A 256 15.82 0.49 -15.29
C GLY A 256 14.83 1.54 -14.76
N ALA A 257 14.18 1.27 -13.63
CA ALA A 257 13.32 2.25 -12.96
C ALA A 257 14.12 3.45 -12.41
N VAL A 258 15.32 3.21 -11.87
CA VAL A 258 16.24 4.28 -11.46
C VAL A 258 16.66 5.14 -12.66
N ARG A 259 17.00 4.51 -13.80
CA ARG A 259 17.31 5.24 -15.04
C ARG A 259 16.15 6.13 -15.47
N GLN A 260 14.93 5.58 -15.53
CA GLN A 260 13.74 6.33 -15.94
C GLN A 260 13.49 7.55 -15.03
N ALA A 261 13.60 7.36 -13.71
CA ALA A 261 13.44 8.45 -12.75
C ALA A 261 14.49 9.55 -12.93
N LEU A 262 15.76 9.17 -13.07
CA LEU A 262 16.86 10.11 -13.30
C LEU A 262 16.69 10.88 -14.62
N ASP A 263 16.27 10.22 -15.70
CA ASP A 263 15.99 10.87 -16.99
C ASP A 263 14.83 11.87 -16.86
N ALA A 264 13.82 11.58 -16.04
CA ALA A 264 12.73 12.51 -15.75
C ALA A 264 13.20 13.73 -14.93
N PHE A 265 14.06 13.54 -13.93
CA PHE A 265 14.67 14.65 -13.18
C PHE A 265 15.61 15.49 -14.05
N GLU A 266 16.38 14.87 -14.95
CA GLU A 266 17.24 15.60 -15.89
C GLU A 266 16.41 16.46 -16.85
N HIS A 267 15.28 15.94 -17.33
CA HIS A 267 14.32 16.68 -18.15
C HIS A 267 13.78 17.93 -17.43
N LEU A 268 13.46 17.82 -16.14
CA LEU A 268 13.04 18.98 -15.32
C LEU A 268 14.11 20.06 -15.28
N GLN A 269 15.36 19.69 -14.96
CA GLN A 269 16.46 20.65 -14.85
C GLN A 269 16.72 21.39 -16.16
N LYS A 270 16.59 20.71 -17.31
CA LYS A 270 16.78 21.32 -18.64
C LYS A 270 15.68 22.31 -18.99
N ASN A 271 14.44 22.06 -18.55
CA ASN A 271 13.27 22.89 -18.85
C ASN A 271 12.96 23.98 -17.81
N GLN A 272 13.75 24.08 -16.74
CA GLN A 272 13.71 25.18 -15.76
C GLN A 272 14.59 26.37 -16.15
N ARG A 273 15.45 26.22 -17.17
CA ARG A 273 16.25 27.32 -17.76
C ARG A 273 15.50 27.98 -18.91
#